data_AF-A0A6C0LQW8-F1
#
_entry.id   AF-A0A6C0LQW8-F1
#
_cell.length_a   1.000
_cell.length_b   1.000
_cell.length_c   1.000
_cell.angle_alpha   90.00
_cell.angle_beta   90.00
_cell.angle_gamma   90.00
#
_symmetry.space_group_name_H-M   'P 1'
#
loop_
_entity.id
_entity.type
_entity.pdbx_description
1 polymer ?
#
loop_
_entity_poly.entity_id
_entity_poly.type
_entity_poly.pdbx_seq_one_letter_code
_entity_poly.pdbx_strand_id
1 'polypeptide(L)'
;MTSDKVLLIIIMTIVIIVTYVIYKNNKSLTFYQEYSPKKYHFEMLTTFYNNEIMWMREYIIRVVYWLPSQEEIANRLYINAFKIANILDNIYSGSFESIKLILKHHIDYFLEVVTSIVTYDGDNFDRSYFAWQNNAGLFASKMNELNPSYSYDILKSLIIKYESSIESEIRANLNQKSALNEYDDVKNASTNIVSYLTNQ
;
A
#
# COMPACT_ATOMS: atom_id res chain seq x y z
N MET A 1 22.79 -65.61 -14.65
CA MET A 1 22.72 -64.17 -14.98
C MET A 1 24.16 -63.65 -15.04
N THR A 2 24.58 -62.96 -16.09
CA THR A 2 25.98 -62.51 -16.23
C THR A 2 26.30 -61.43 -15.19
N SER A 3 27.56 -61.35 -14.74
CA SER A 3 28.06 -60.39 -13.74
C SER A 3 27.61 -58.95 -14.04
N ASP A 4 27.61 -58.58 -15.32
CA ASP A 4 27.23 -57.23 -15.79
C ASP A 4 25.76 -56.90 -15.56
N LYS A 5 24.86 -57.90 -15.64
CA LYS A 5 23.43 -57.70 -15.37
C LYS A 5 23.16 -57.49 -13.88
N VAL A 6 23.94 -58.12 -13.01
CA VAL A 6 23.85 -57.92 -11.54
C VAL A 6 24.31 -56.51 -11.18
N LEU A 7 25.42 -56.05 -11.77
CA LEU A 7 25.95 -54.71 -11.54
C LEU A 7 24.96 -53.62 -12.00
N LEU A 8 24.32 -53.80 -13.16
CA LEU A 8 23.32 -52.86 -13.68
C LEU A 8 22.12 -52.72 -12.73
N ILE A 9 21.62 -53.84 -12.19
CA ILE A 9 20.48 -53.85 -11.26
C ILE A 9 20.85 -53.13 -9.95
N ILE A 10 22.06 -53.32 -9.45
CA ILE A 10 22.54 -52.63 -8.24
C ILE A 10 22.59 -51.11 -8.47
N ILE A 11 23.15 -50.68 -9.61
CA ILE A 11 23.23 -49.25 -9.95
C ILE A 11 21.82 -48.64 -10.06
N MET A 12 20.90 -49.30 -10.76
CA MET A 12 19.52 -48.80 -10.89
C MET A 12 18.81 -48.71 -9.54
N THR A 13 19.04 -49.67 -8.65
CA THR A 13 18.46 -49.66 -7.30
C THR A 13 19.00 -48.49 -6.47
N ILE A 14 20.31 -48.23 -6.54
CA ILE A 14 20.95 -47.08 -5.87
C ILE A 14 20.37 -45.77 -6.42
N VAL A 15 20.24 -45.62 -7.75
CA VAL A 15 19.67 -44.42 -8.37
C VAL A 15 18.23 -44.18 -7.90
N ILE A 16 17.41 -45.23 -7.81
CA ILE A 16 16.03 -45.13 -7.31
C ILE A 16 16.01 -44.69 -5.84
N ILE A 17 16.85 -45.30 -5.00
CA ILE A 17 16.94 -44.94 -3.57
C ILE A 17 17.41 -43.50 -3.40
N VAL A 18 18.45 -43.07 -4.11
CA VAL A 18 18.97 -41.70 -4.05
C VAL A 18 17.92 -40.71 -4.53
N THR A 19 17.24 -41.00 -5.65
CA THR A 19 16.16 -40.15 -6.18
C THR A 19 15.00 -40.05 -5.18
N TYR A 20 14.64 -41.16 -4.54
CA TYR A 20 13.58 -41.19 -3.53
C TYR A 20 13.97 -40.42 -2.26
N VAL A 21 15.21 -40.53 -1.79
CA VAL A 21 15.73 -39.77 -0.65
C VAL A 21 15.77 -38.27 -0.96
N ILE A 22 16.23 -37.88 -2.17
CA ILE A 22 16.20 -36.50 -2.63
C ILE A 22 14.76 -35.99 -2.71
N TYR A 23 13.83 -36.77 -3.29
CA TYR A 23 12.41 -36.42 -3.36
C TYR A 23 11.79 -36.24 -1.96
N LYS A 24 12.07 -37.16 -1.03
CA LYS A 24 11.57 -37.11 0.35
C LYS A 24 12.14 -35.92 1.13
N ASN A 25 13.45 -35.67 1.01
CA ASN A 25 14.13 -34.55 1.67
C ASN A 25 13.76 -33.20 1.05
N ASN A 26 13.45 -33.15 -0.25
CA ASN A 26 12.94 -31.94 -0.89
C ASN A 26 11.46 -31.68 -0.57
N LYS A 27 10.69 -32.71 -0.18
CA LYS A 27 9.32 -32.50 0.32
C LYS A 27 9.29 -31.82 1.71
N SER A 28 10.38 -31.92 2.48
CA SER A 28 10.59 -31.12 3.71
C SER A 28 11.15 -29.72 3.47
N LEU A 29 11.40 -29.33 2.21
CA LEU A 29 11.73 -27.96 1.80
C LEU A 29 10.50 -27.28 1.17
N THR A 30 9.36 -27.39 1.84
CA THR A 30 8.35 -26.35 1.67
C THR A 30 8.76 -25.20 2.57
N PHE A 31 9.44 -24.22 1.97
CA PHE A 31 9.71 -22.91 2.56
C PHE A 31 8.40 -22.10 2.65
N TYR A 32 7.32 -22.70 3.17
CA TYR A 32 6.22 -21.92 3.71
C TYR A 32 6.67 -21.53 5.10
N GLN A 33 7.37 -20.39 5.21
CA GLN A 33 7.29 -19.64 6.46
C GLN A 33 5.79 -19.50 6.74
N GLU A 34 5.31 -20.12 7.79
CA GLU A 34 3.95 -19.96 8.26
C GLU A 34 3.84 -18.51 8.76
N TYR A 35 3.59 -17.59 7.82
CA TYR A 35 3.30 -16.21 8.16
C TYR A 35 2.04 -16.24 9.00
N SER A 36 2.07 -15.63 10.19
CA SER A 36 0.84 -15.40 10.91
C SER A 36 -0.11 -14.62 9.98
N PRO A 37 -1.42 -14.93 9.96
CA PRO A 37 -2.37 -14.24 9.10
C PRO A 37 -2.23 -12.72 9.20
N LYS A 38 -2.01 -12.18 10.41
CA LYS A 38 -1.79 -10.74 10.63
C LYS A 38 -0.56 -10.19 9.88
N LYS A 39 0.58 -10.89 9.88
CA LYS A 39 1.80 -10.45 9.18
C LYS A 39 1.60 -10.41 7.66
N TYR A 40 0.92 -11.40 7.09
CA TYR A 40 0.57 -11.43 5.67
C TYR A 40 -0.28 -10.23 5.25
N HIS A 41 -1.31 -9.89 6.04
CA HIS A 41 -2.16 -8.73 5.76
C HIS A 41 -1.40 -7.40 5.83
N PHE A 42 -0.42 -7.27 6.72
CA PHE A 42 0.43 -6.07 6.80
C PHE A 42 1.40 -5.91 5.61
N GLU A 43 1.93 -7.01 5.08
CA GLU A 43 2.73 -6.97 3.84
C GLU A 43 1.87 -6.56 2.64
N MET A 44 0.62 -7.06 2.57
CA MET A 44 -0.34 -6.57 1.59
C MET A 44 -0.66 -5.08 1.78
N LEU A 45 -0.81 -4.62 3.03
CA LEU A 45 -1.06 -3.20 3.32
C LEU A 45 0.05 -2.32 2.73
N THR A 46 1.32 -2.70 2.96
CA THR A 46 2.48 -2.02 2.36
C THR A 46 2.38 -1.94 0.83
N THR A 47 1.99 -3.04 0.20
CA THR A 47 1.83 -3.10 -1.27
C THR A 47 0.77 -2.13 -1.77
N PHE A 48 -0.39 -2.06 -1.10
CA PHE A 48 -1.46 -1.17 -1.53
C PHE A 48 -1.20 0.31 -1.23
N TYR A 49 -0.46 0.63 -0.17
CA TYR A 49 0.03 2.01 0.04
C TYR A 49 1.03 2.44 -1.04
N ASN A 50 1.95 1.56 -1.45
CA ASN A 50 2.85 1.85 -2.57
C ASN A 50 2.09 2.05 -3.90
N ASN A 51 1.06 1.26 -4.15
CA ASN A 51 0.20 1.44 -5.32
C ASN A 51 -0.55 2.78 -5.26
N GLU A 52 -1.04 3.18 -4.09
CA GLU A 52 -1.71 4.48 -3.91
C GLU A 52 -0.79 5.62 -4.31
N ILE A 53 0.43 5.65 -3.78
CA ILE A 53 1.45 6.66 -4.10
C ILE A 53 1.72 6.74 -5.60
N MET A 54 1.88 5.59 -6.26
CA MET A 54 2.08 5.53 -7.70
C MET A 54 0.88 6.12 -8.47
N TRP A 55 -0.35 5.74 -8.11
CA TRP A 55 -1.56 6.23 -8.78
C TRP A 55 -1.81 7.72 -8.51
N MET A 56 -1.49 8.22 -7.31
CA MET A 56 -1.60 9.64 -6.98
C MET A 56 -0.62 10.45 -7.82
N ARG A 57 0.65 10.03 -7.90
CA ARG A 57 1.64 10.70 -8.77
C ARG A 57 1.18 10.73 -10.23
N GLU A 58 0.66 9.61 -10.73
CA GLU A 58 0.13 9.54 -12.08
C GLU A 58 -1.06 10.50 -12.29
N TYR A 59 -1.96 10.61 -11.30
CA TYR A 59 -3.06 11.57 -11.33
C TYR A 59 -2.55 13.01 -11.34
N ILE A 60 -1.60 13.35 -10.45
CA ILE A 60 -0.97 14.68 -10.35
C ILE A 60 -0.36 15.08 -11.70
N ILE A 61 0.46 14.20 -12.30
CA ILE A 61 1.09 14.45 -13.60
C ILE A 61 0.00 14.70 -14.65
N ARG A 62 -1.04 13.87 -14.71
CA ARG A 62 -2.08 14.01 -15.73
C ARG A 62 -2.89 15.30 -15.58
N VAL A 63 -3.20 15.71 -14.35
CA VAL A 63 -3.93 16.97 -14.11
C VAL A 63 -3.05 18.18 -14.40
N VAL A 64 -1.81 18.21 -13.88
CA VAL A 64 -0.88 19.34 -14.07
C VAL A 64 -0.57 19.57 -15.55
N TYR A 65 -0.35 18.50 -16.32
CA TYR A 65 0.00 18.58 -17.73
C TYR A 65 -1.19 18.41 -18.69
N TRP A 66 -2.43 18.45 -18.17
CA TRP A 66 -3.67 18.36 -18.97
C TRP A 66 -3.72 17.13 -19.89
N LEU A 67 -3.23 16.00 -19.41
CA LEU A 67 -3.22 14.72 -20.12
C LEU A 67 -4.57 13.99 -19.95
N PRO A 68 -4.94 13.11 -20.89
CA PRO A 68 -6.17 12.32 -20.80
C PRO A 68 -6.15 11.28 -19.65
N SER A 69 -7.25 10.53 -19.49
CA SER A 69 -7.41 9.42 -18.52
C SER A 69 -7.39 9.81 -17.03
N GLN A 70 -7.63 11.07 -16.67
CA GLN A 70 -7.71 11.51 -15.26
C GLN A 70 -8.78 10.72 -14.48
N GLU A 71 -9.96 10.52 -15.06
CA GLU A 71 -11.06 9.75 -14.45
C GLU A 71 -10.72 8.26 -14.27
N GLU A 72 -10.03 7.65 -15.24
CA GLU A 72 -9.60 6.25 -15.15
C GLU A 72 -8.61 6.05 -14.00
N ILE A 73 -7.69 6.99 -13.80
CA ILE A 73 -6.73 6.96 -12.69
C ILE A 73 -7.42 7.26 -11.35
N ALA A 74 -8.37 8.20 -11.30
CA ALA A 74 -9.19 8.42 -10.11
C ALA A 74 -9.93 7.13 -9.70
N ASN A 75 -10.51 6.40 -10.66
CA ASN A 75 -11.14 5.10 -10.39
C ASN A 75 -10.15 4.06 -9.85
N ARG A 76 -8.90 4.05 -10.34
CA ARG A 76 -7.84 3.18 -9.78
C ARG A 76 -7.55 3.52 -8.32
N LEU A 77 -7.51 4.80 -7.95
CA LEU A 77 -7.34 5.24 -6.56
C LEU A 77 -8.47 4.73 -5.66
N TYR A 78 -9.74 4.88 -6.07
CA TYR A 78 -10.87 4.36 -5.29
C TYR A 78 -10.82 2.83 -5.13
N ILE A 79 -10.52 2.09 -6.20
CA ILE A 79 -10.37 0.63 -6.13
C ILE A 79 -9.23 0.26 -5.16
N ASN A 80 -8.13 1.01 -5.18
CA ASN A 80 -7.01 0.79 -4.27
C ASN A 80 -7.41 1.03 -2.81
N ALA A 81 -8.08 2.16 -2.53
CA ALA A 81 -8.63 2.49 -1.21
C ALA A 81 -9.56 1.38 -0.67
N PHE A 82 -10.41 0.80 -1.52
CA PHE A 82 -11.30 -0.29 -1.11
C PHE A 82 -10.55 -1.58 -0.79
N LYS A 83 -9.43 -1.85 -1.47
CA LYS A 83 -8.56 -3.00 -1.14
C LYS A 83 -7.84 -2.79 0.19
N ILE A 84 -7.41 -1.56 0.49
CA ILE A 84 -6.87 -1.21 1.82
C ILE A 84 -7.93 -1.45 2.89
N ALA A 85 -9.16 -0.98 2.69
CA ALA A 85 -10.26 -1.22 3.62
C ALA A 85 -10.53 -2.72 3.85
N ASN A 86 -10.51 -3.52 2.78
CA ASN A 86 -10.68 -4.97 2.87
C ASN A 86 -9.54 -5.65 3.66
N ILE A 87 -8.29 -5.21 3.47
CA ILE A 87 -7.15 -5.74 4.23
C ILE A 87 -7.30 -5.41 5.71
N LEU A 88 -7.67 -4.17 6.03
CA LEU A 88 -7.88 -3.75 7.42
C LEU A 88 -9.07 -4.50 8.04
N ASP A 89 -10.11 -4.85 7.29
CA ASP A 89 -11.21 -5.68 7.77
C ASP A 89 -10.77 -7.12 8.12
N ASN A 90 -9.82 -7.69 7.38
CA ASN A 90 -9.24 -8.99 7.72
C ASN A 90 -8.37 -8.94 8.99
N ILE A 91 -7.90 -7.76 9.38
CA ILE A 91 -7.16 -7.55 10.64
C ILE A 91 -8.13 -7.20 11.78
N TYR A 92 -9.13 -6.37 11.49
CA TYR A 92 -10.14 -5.85 12.42
C TYR A 92 -11.54 -6.09 11.84
N SER A 93 -12.11 -7.27 12.12
CA SER A 93 -13.36 -7.71 11.51
C SER A 93 -14.53 -6.75 11.76
N GLY A 94 -15.29 -6.45 10.69
CA GLY A 94 -16.45 -5.55 10.74
C GLY A 94 -16.09 -4.07 10.55
N SER A 95 -14.85 -3.76 10.19
CA SER A 95 -14.39 -2.38 9.97
C SER A 95 -14.54 -1.90 8.53
N PHE A 96 -14.76 -2.82 7.56
CA PHE A 96 -14.74 -2.55 6.12
C PHE A 96 -15.49 -1.27 5.71
N GLU A 97 -16.81 -1.17 5.96
CA GLU A 97 -17.62 -0.06 5.45
C GLU A 97 -17.21 1.29 6.05
N SER A 98 -16.86 1.30 7.34
CA SER A 98 -16.41 2.53 8.01
C SER A 98 -15.06 3.03 7.47
N ILE A 99 -14.10 2.13 7.26
CA ILE A 99 -12.79 2.48 6.71
C ILE A 99 -12.91 2.86 5.23
N LYS A 100 -13.68 2.09 4.46
CA LYS A 100 -13.93 2.34 3.03
C LYS A 100 -14.49 3.75 2.81
N LEU A 101 -15.43 4.20 3.64
CA LEU A 101 -15.98 5.55 3.54
C LEU A 101 -14.93 6.63 3.83
N ILE A 102 -14.13 6.46 4.88
CA ILE A 102 -13.04 7.39 5.23
C ILE A 102 -12.01 7.47 4.11
N LEU A 103 -11.60 6.34 3.53
CA LEU A 103 -10.63 6.30 2.44
C LEU A 103 -11.22 6.85 1.13
N LYS A 104 -12.52 6.63 0.86
CA LYS A 104 -13.19 7.25 -0.29
C LYS A 104 -13.14 8.77 -0.18
N HIS A 105 -13.51 9.33 0.97
CA HIS A 105 -13.44 10.77 1.19
C HIS A 105 -11.99 11.29 1.14
N HIS A 106 -11.01 10.52 1.62
CA HIS A 106 -9.58 10.87 1.47
C HIS A 106 -9.23 11.09 0.00
N ILE A 107 -9.65 10.18 -0.89
CA ILE A 107 -9.43 10.32 -2.33
C ILE A 107 -10.22 11.50 -2.88
N ASP A 108 -11.51 11.65 -2.53
CA ASP A 108 -12.34 12.78 -3.00
C ASP A 108 -11.65 14.13 -2.71
N TYR A 109 -11.17 14.35 -1.48
CA TYR A 109 -10.47 15.59 -1.10
C TYR A 109 -9.11 15.73 -1.78
N PHE A 110 -8.35 14.64 -1.96
CA PHE A 110 -7.10 14.68 -2.73
C PHE A 110 -7.34 15.18 -4.16
N LEU A 111 -8.36 14.66 -4.85
CA LEU A 111 -8.68 15.09 -6.22
C LEU A 111 -9.02 16.59 -6.25
N GLU A 112 -9.85 17.05 -5.30
CA GLU A 112 -10.21 18.47 -5.17
C GLU A 112 -8.99 19.37 -4.89
N VAL A 113 -8.07 18.95 -4.01
CA VAL A 113 -6.83 19.68 -3.71
C VAL A 113 -5.97 19.81 -4.97
N VAL A 114 -5.75 18.72 -5.72
CA VAL A 114 -4.98 18.74 -6.96
C VAL A 114 -5.60 19.70 -7.97
N THR A 115 -6.92 19.59 -8.20
CA THR A 115 -7.63 20.48 -9.13
C THR A 115 -7.52 21.94 -8.69
N SER A 116 -7.77 22.24 -7.42
CA SER A 116 -7.75 23.61 -6.89
C SER A 116 -6.38 24.26 -7.02
N ILE A 117 -5.30 23.51 -6.79
CA ILE A 117 -3.93 24.00 -6.98
C ILE A 117 -3.67 24.32 -8.46
N VAL A 118 -4.06 23.44 -9.38
CA VAL A 118 -3.82 23.61 -10.83
C VAL A 118 -4.67 24.73 -11.43
N THR A 119 -5.89 24.96 -10.93
CA THR A 119 -6.78 26.04 -11.38
C THR A 119 -6.58 27.36 -10.63
N TYR A 120 -5.65 27.41 -9.67
CA TYR A 120 -5.41 28.57 -8.80
C TYR A 120 -6.68 29.01 -8.01
N ASP A 121 -7.55 28.07 -7.67
CA ASP A 121 -8.74 28.30 -6.85
C ASP A 121 -8.38 28.22 -5.35
N GLY A 122 -7.94 29.36 -4.80
CA GLY A 122 -7.51 29.46 -3.40
C GLY A 122 -8.62 29.12 -2.40
N ASP A 123 -9.85 29.59 -2.65
CA ASP A 123 -10.97 29.35 -1.75
C ASP A 123 -11.33 27.85 -1.68
N ASN A 124 -11.30 27.15 -2.82
CA ASN A 124 -11.55 25.72 -2.85
C ASN A 124 -10.37 24.92 -2.32
N PHE A 125 -9.14 25.37 -2.54
CA PHE A 125 -7.95 24.78 -1.93
C PHE A 125 -8.05 24.79 -0.40
N ASP A 126 -8.33 25.95 0.22
CA ASP A 126 -8.40 26.05 1.68
C ASP A 126 -9.48 25.12 2.27
N ARG A 127 -10.65 25.05 1.63
CA ARG A 127 -11.74 24.16 2.05
C ARG A 127 -11.37 22.68 1.91
N SER A 128 -10.93 22.27 0.73
CA SER A 128 -10.63 20.86 0.42
C SER A 128 -9.43 20.36 1.22
N TYR A 129 -8.38 21.18 1.37
CA TYR A 129 -7.20 20.83 2.18
C TYR A 129 -7.55 20.69 3.67
N PHE A 130 -8.36 21.59 4.23
CA PHE A 130 -8.86 21.45 5.59
C PHE A 130 -9.72 20.18 5.77
N ALA A 131 -10.58 19.87 4.80
CA ALA A 131 -11.38 18.64 4.81
C ALA A 131 -10.50 17.39 4.75
N TRP A 132 -9.42 17.43 3.96
CA TRP A 132 -8.45 16.35 3.83
C TRP A 132 -7.75 16.07 5.17
N GLN A 133 -7.22 17.11 5.83
CA GLN A 133 -6.58 17.00 7.14
C GLN A 133 -7.55 16.56 8.25
N ASN A 134 -8.82 16.96 8.18
CA ASN A 134 -9.84 16.45 9.10
C ASN A 134 -10.09 14.96 8.88
N ASN A 135 -10.09 14.51 7.62
CA ASN A 135 -10.22 13.10 7.29
C ASN A 135 -9.03 12.27 7.81
N ALA A 136 -7.81 12.82 7.84
CA ALA A 136 -6.67 12.21 8.54
C ALA A 136 -6.98 11.96 10.03
N GLY A 137 -7.63 12.92 10.69
CA GLY A 137 -8.13 12.78 12.06
C GLY A 137 -9.19 11.68 12.19
N LEU A 138 -10.13 11.58 11.25
CA LEU A 138 -11.15 10.51 11.25
C LEU A 138 -10.50 9.13 11.11
N PHE A 139 -9.54 8.98 10.21
CA PHE A 139 -8.80 7.72 10.06
C PHE A 139 -8.02 7.39 11.33
N ALA A 140 -7.28 8.35 11.89
CA ALA A 140 -6.52 8.13 13.12
C ALA A 140 -7.42 7.73 14.30
N SER A 141 -8.58 8.38 14.44
CA SER A 141 -9.58 8.03 15.45
C SER A 141 -10.12 6.62 15.24
N LYS A 142 -10.43 6.26 13.99
CA LYS A 142 -10.94 4.92 13.70
C LYS A 142 -9.91 3.84 13.98
N MET A 143 -8.65 4.07 13.62
CA MET A 143 -7.58 3.12 13.92
C MET A 143 -7.33 2.99 15.42
N ASN A 144 -7.37 4.09 16.19
CA ASN A 144 -7.29 4.05 17.65
C ASN A 144 -8.48 3.28 18.28
N GLU A 145 -9.69 3.42 17.76
CA GLU A 145 -10.86 2.63 18.18
C GLU A 145 -10.65 1.13 17.94
N LEU A 146 -10.14 0.76 16.76
CA LEU A 146 -9.91 -0.63 16.37
C LEU A 146 -8.72 -1.26 17.12
N ASN A 147 -7.73 -0.46 17.47
CA ASN A 147 -6.60 -0.86 18.28
C ASN A 147 -6.12 0.32 19.17
N PRO A 148 -6.47 0.30 20.48
CA PRO A 148 -6.10 1.35 21.42
C PRO A 148 -4.59 1.57 21.61
N SER A 149 -3.73 0.65 21.16
CA SER A 149 -2.27 0.89 21.16
C SER A 149 -1.84 1.94 20.13
N TYR A 150 -2.64 2.19 19.09
CA TYR A 150 -2.39 3.29 18.16
C TYR A 150 -2.78 4.62 18.79
N SER A 151 -1.81 5.43 19.18
CA SER A 151 -2.03 6.85 19.48
C SER A 151 -2.67 7.60 18.32
N TYR A 152 -3.80 8.26 18.61
CA TYR A 152 -4.49 9.19 17.71
C TYR A 152 -3.56 10.29 17.21
N ASP A 153 -2.85 10.96 18.13
CA ASP A 153 -2.03 12.13 17.79
C ASP A 153 -0.86 11.75 16.89
N ILE A 154 -0.20 10.62 17.18
CA ILE A 154 0.93 10.14 16.37
C ILE A 154 0.42 9.78 14.97
N LEU A 155 -0.62 8.95 14.86
CA LEU A 155 -1.12 8.54 13.55
C LEU A 155 -1.64 9.71 12.72
N LYS A 156 -2.39 10.64 13.32
CA LYS A 156 -2.85 11.85 12.65
C LYS A 156 -1.67 12.67 12.12
N SER A 157 -0.64 12.88 12.94
CA SER A 157 0.53 13.66 12.53
C SER A 157 1.31 13.02 11.38
N LEU A 158 1.39 11.69 11.35
CA LEU A 158 2.03 10.95 10.25
C LEU A 158 1.24 11.13 8.94
N ILE A 159 -0.09 11.07 8.99
CA ILE A 159 -0.95 11.26 7.81
C ILE A 159 -0.89 12.71 7.31
N ILE A 160 -0.95 13.71 8.20
CA ILE A 160 -0.82 15.12 7.81
C ILE A 160 0.53 15.38 7.15
N LYS A 161 1.61 14.75 7.63
CA LYS A 161 2.92 14.85 6.99
C LYS A 161 2.90 14.26 5.58
N TYR A 162 2.25 13.11 5.38
CA TYR A 162 2.05 12.50 4.06
C TYR A 162 1.27 13.42 3.11
N GLU A 163 0.14 13.97 3.56
CA GLU A 163 -0.69 14.92 2.79
C GLU A 163 0.10 16.17 2.39
N SER A 164 0.90 16.73 3.30
CA SER A 164 1.75 17.90 3.04
C SER A 164 2.88 17.60 2.03
N SER A 165 3.47 16.40 2.07
CA SER A 165 4.45 15.97 1.06
C SER A 165 3.81 15.86 -0.33
N ILE A 166 2.56 15.37 -0.41
CA ILE A 166 1.82 15.28 -1.69
C ILE A 166 1.54 16.69 -2.22
N GLU A 167 1.09 17.62 -1.37
CA GLU A 167 0.89 19.02 -1.75
C GLU A 167 2.17 19.63 -2.34
N SER A 168 3.32 19.35 -1.69
CA SER A 168 4.63 19.81 -2.16
C SER A 168 4.97 19.23 -3.54
N GLU A 169 4.69 17.94 -3.78
CA GLU A 169 4.87 17.30 -5.09
C GLU A 169 3.99 17.94 -6.17
N ILE A 170 2.72 18.25 -5.87
CA ILE A 170 1.81 18.94 -6.80
C ILE A 170 2.40 20.29 -7.19
N ARG A 171 2.82 21.08 -6.19
CA ARG A 171 3.38 22.43 -6.40
C ARG A 171 4.71 22.38 -7.14
N ALA A 172 5.56 21.39 -6.91
CA ALA A 172 6.81 21.22 -7.64
C ALA A 172 6.54 20.96 -9.14
N ASN A 173 5.63 20.03 -9.45
CA ASN A 173 5.21 19.76 -10.84
C ASN A 173 4.59 20.99 -11.50
N LEU A 174 3.67 21.69 -10.83
CA LEU A 174 3.01 22.88 -11.37
C LEU A 174 4.01 24.00 -11.71
N ASN A 175 5.05 24.16 -10.87
CA ASN A 175 6.12 25.13 -11.07
C ASN A 175 7.23 24.64 -12.02
N GLN A 176 7.04 23.51 -12.72
CA GLN A 176 8.00 22.90 -13.63
C GLN A 176 9.38 22.64 -12.99
N LYS A 177 9.38 22.37 -11.67
CA LYS A 177 10.56 21.93 -10.93
C LYS A 177 10.63 20.41 -10.94
N SER A 178 11.83 19.87 -10.74
CA SER A 178 11.95 18.45 -10.43
C SER A 178 11.17 18.15 -9.15
N ALA A 179 10.24 17.19 -9.23
CA ALA A 179 9.41 16.73 -8.12
C ALA A 179 9.89 15.38 -7.54
N LEU A 180 11.18 15.05 -7.75
CA LEU A 180 11.75 13.76 -7.32
C LEU A 180 11.93 13.69 -5.81
N ASN A 181 12.44 14.76 -5.20
CA ASN A 181 12.64 14.80 -3.75
C ASN A 181 11.31 14.78 -3.01
N GLU A 182 10.32 15.53 -3.50
CA GLU A 182 8.98 15.59 -2.93
C GLU A 182 8.30 14.21 -3.02
N TYR A 183 8.49 13.48 -4.11
CA TYR A 183 7.99 12.11 -4.23
C TYR A 183 8.67 11.11 -3.30
N ASP A 184 9.99 11.24 -3.12
CA ASP A 184 10.71 10.44 -2.11
C ASP A 184 10.18 10.77 -0.71
N ASP A 185 9.84 12.03 -0.42
CA ASP A 185 9.22 12.43 0.84
C ASP A 185 7.81 11.85 1.02
N VAL A 186 6.99 11.80 -0.04
CA VAL A 186 5.68 11.11 -0.03
C VAL A 186 5.87 9.63 0.32
N LYS A 187 6.81 8.95 -0.34
CA LYS A 187 7.11 7.53 -0.11
C LYS A 187 7.61 7.28 1.31
N ASN A 188 8.49 8.12 1.81
CA ASN A 188 9.01 8.04 3.18
C ASN A 188 7.90 8.27 4.21
N ALA A 189 7.04 9.28 4.01
CA ALA A 189 5.92 9.56 4.90
C ALA A 189 4.92 8.38 4.94
N SER A 190 4.56 7.82 3.79
CA SER A 190 3.71 6.62 3.69
C SER A 190 4.33 5.40 4.39
N THR A 191 5.64 5.18 4.21
CA THR A 191 6.37 4.11 4.90
C THR A 191 6.30 4.25 6.42
N ASN A 192 6.35 5.47 6.95
CA ASN A 192 6.22 5.73 8.38
C ASN A 192 4.81 5.40 8.90
N ILE A 193 3.76 5.71 8.13
CA ILE A 193 2.37 5.34 8.46
C ILE A 193 2.25 3.82 8.55
N VAL A 194 2.69 3.11 7.50
CA VAL A 194 2.60 1.65 7.45
C VAL A 194 3.42 1.04 8.59
N SER A 195 4.67 1.47 8.78
CA SER A 195 5.54 0.96 9.87
C SER A 195 4.92 1.16 11.25
N TYR A 196 4.25 2.29 11.47
CA TYR A 196 3.54 2.55 12.71
C TYR A 196 2.36 1.60 12.92
N LEU A 197 1.61 1.28 11.86
CA LEU A 197 0.51 0.31 11.92
C LEU A 197 0.98 -1.14 12.08
N THR A 198 2.21 -1.48 11.69
CA THR A 198 2.72 -2.86 11.76
C THR A 198 3.49 -3.19 13.04
N ASN A 199 4.13 -2.21 13.68
CA ASN A 199 5.13 -2.44 14.73
C ASN A 199 4.59 -2.26 16.17
N GLN A 200 3.27 -2.30 16.35
CA GLN A 200 2.59 -2.14 17.64
C GLN A 200 1.91 -3.43 18.11
#